data_AF-A0A318BDA3-F1
#
_entry.id   AF-A0A318BDA3-F1
#
_cell.length_a   1.000
_cell.length_b   1.000
_cell.length_c   1.000
_cell.angle_alpha   90.00
_cell.angle_beta   90.00
_cell.angle_gamma   90.00
#
_symmetry.space_group_name_H-M   'P 1'
#
loop_
_entity.id
_entity.type
_entity.pdbx_description
1 polymer ?
#
loop_
_entity_poly.entity_id
_entity_poly.type
_entity_poly.pdbx_seq_one_letter_code
_entity_poly.pdbx_strand_id
1 'polypeptide(L)'
;MQGIADRVRTASEVGILREPAFRIIDRMQHINPSDQVRALMLAAAVTCDALRLDPHEEIERARRMMAQAEGPFSYHVQAIRDYAAGELARKDR
;
A
#
# COMPACT_ATOMS: atom_id res chain seq x y z
N MET A 1 7.74 -20.49 17.23
CA MET A 1 6.37 -20.90 16.85
C MET A 1 5.49 -19.65 16.84
N GLN A 2 5.40 -18.94 15.70
CA GLN A 2 4.53 -17.76 15.57
C GLN A 2 3.07 -18.22 15.54
N GLY A 3 2.30 -17.86 16.57
CA GLY A 3 0.97 -18.39 16.87
C GLY A 3 -0.15 -17.78 16.01
N ILE A 4 -1.30 -18.45 16.00
CA ILE A 4 -2.51 -18.03 15.28
C ILE A 4 -2.95 -16.60 15.66
N ALA A 5 -2.75 -16.19 16.91
CA ALA A 5 -3.08 -14.84 17.39
C ALA A 5 -2.30 -13.73 16.66
N ASP A 6 -1.04 -14.00 16.30
CA ASP A 6 -0.19 -13.05 15.56
C ASP A 6 -0.73 -12.88 14.13
N ARG A 7 -1.15 -13.99 13.49
CA ARG A 7 -1.76 -13.98 12.15
C ARG A 7 -3.09 -13.22 12.11
N VAL A 8 -3.94 -13.41 13.13
CA VAL A 8 -5.22 -12.70 13.24
C VAL A 8 -5.00 -11.20 13.41
N ARG A 9 -3.99 -10.80 14.22
CA ARG A 9 -3.64 -9.39 14.41
C ARG A 9 -3.17 -8.75 13.11
N THR A 10 -2.23 -9.38 12.40
CA THR A 10 -1.73 -8.87 11.12
C THR A 10 -2.83 -8.77 10.06
N ALA A 11 -3.72 -9.77 9.96
CA ALA A 11 -4.85 -9.73 9.03
C ALA A 11 -5.80 -8.55 9.32
N SER A 12 -6.04 -8.24 10.60
CA SER A 12 -6.85 -7.09 11.01
C SER A 12 -6.18 -5.76 10.70
N GLU A 13 -4.87 -5.64 10.94
CA GLU A 13 -4.09 -4.43 10.65
C GLU A 13 -4.08 -4.12 9.15
N VAL A 14 -3.85 -5.13 8.31
CA VAL A 14 -3.90 -4.99 6.85
C VAL A 14 -5.33 -4.66 6.37
N GLY A 15 -6.35 -5.29 6.96
CA GLY A 15 -7.75 -5.06 6.58
C GLY A 15 -8.20 -3.61 6.74
N ILE A 16 -7.70 -2.93 7.77
CA ILE A 16 -7.97 -1.50 8.02
C ILE A 16 -7.38 -0.62 6.91
N LEU A 17 -6.30 -1.06 6.26
CA LEU A 17 -5.62 -0.29 5.21
C LEU A 17 -6.26 -0.42 3.83
N ARG A 18 -7.13 -1.42 3.59
CA ARG A 18 -7.71 -1.67 2.26
C ARG A 18 -8.48 -0.47 1.72
N GLU A 19 -9.44 0.01 2.49
CA GLU A 19 -10.33 1.10 2.07
C GLU A 19 -9.56 2.43 1.88
N PRO A 20 -8.67 2.86 2.79
CA PRO A 20 -7.80 4.01 2.55
C PRO A 20 -6.91 3.86 1.31
N ALA A 21 -6.33 2.68 1.08
CA ALA A 21 -5.46 2.44 -0.06
C ALA A 21 -6.23 2.58 -1.39
N PHE A 22 -7.44 2.03 -1.48
CA PHE A 22 -8.31 2.20 -2.65
C PHE A 22 -8.58 3.67 -2.95
N ARG A 23 -8.92 4.48 -1.94
CA ARG A 23 -9.18 5.92 -2.13
C ARG A 23 -7.96 6.70 -2.62
N ILE A 24 -6.76 6.36 -2.13
CA ILE A 24 -5.52 6.98 -2.60
C ILE A 24 -5.26 6.62 -4.06
N ILE A 25 -5.40 5.33 -4.42
CA ILE A 25 -5.22 4.84 -5.79
C ILE A 25 -6.22 5.49 -6.75
N ASP A 26 -7.49 5.52 -6.39
CA ASP A 26 -8.57 6.13 -7.18
C ASP A 26 -8.29 7.60 -7.49
N ARG A 27 -7.74 8.35 -6.53
CA ARG A 27 -7.44 9.77 -6.73
C ARG A 27 -6.33 10.02 -7.75
N MET A 28 -5.45 9.05 -7.96
CA MET A 28 -4.29 9.16 -8.87
C MET A 28 -4.64 8.82 -10.32
N GLN A 29 -5.77 8.17 -10.60
CA GLN A 29 -6.09 7.58 -11.91
C GLN A 29 -6.04 8.56 -13.10
N HIS A 30 -6.27 9.86 -12.85
CA HIS A 30 -6.29 10.90 -13.89
C HIS A 30 -4.96 11.66 -14.04
N ILE A 31 -3.92 11.30 -13.29
CA ILE A 31 -2.58 11.91 -13.32
C ILE A 31 -1.72 11.19 -14.37
N ASN A 32 -0.70 11.87 -14.93
CA ASN A 32 0.31 11.19 -15.76
C ASN A 32 1.00 10.08 -14.93
N PRO A 33 1.20 8.85 -15.44
CA PRO A 33 1.82 7.76 -14.70
C PRO A 33 3.17 8.10 -14.05
N SER A 34 4.02 8.89 -14.72
CA SER A 34 5.30 9.31 -14.11
C SER A 34 5.08 10.20 -12.89
N ASP A 35 4.03 11.01 -12.92
CA ASP A 35 3.70 11.97 -11.88
C ASP A 35 2.89 11.31 -10.76
N GLN A 36 2.15 10.24 -11.03
CA GLN A 36 1.46 9.43 -10.00
C GLN A 36 2.47 8.95 -8.93
N VAL A 37 3.55 8.30 -9.39
CA VAL A 37 4.58 7.76 -8.48
C VAL A 37 5.31 8.88 -7.75
N ARG A 38 5.73 9.93 -8.47
CA ARG A 38 6.45 11.06 -7.87
C ARG A 38 5.61 11.79 -6.83
N ALA A 39 4.36 12.08 -7.16
CA ALA A 39 3.43 12.76 -6.26
C ALA A 39 3.11 11.91 -5.03
N LEU A 40 2.89 10.60 -5.20
CA LEU A 40 2.64 9.69 -4.09
C LEU A 40 3.83 9.63 -3.13
N MET A 41 5.05 9.49 -3.65
CA MET A 41 6.25 9.41 -2.83
C MET A 41 6.55 10.75 -2.13
N LEU A 42 6.32 11.88 -2.79
CA LEU A 42 6.43 13.20 -2.17
C LEU A 42 5.40 13.36 -1.04
N ALA A 43 4.14 13.00 -1.28
CA ALA A 43 3.09 13.05 -0.27
C ALA A 43 3.40 12.14 0.93
N ALA A 44 3.92 10.94 0.69
CA ALA A 44 4.36 10.03 1.74
C ALA A 44 5.50 10.63 2.57
N ALA A 45 6.53 11.20 1.93
CA ALA A 45 7.65 11.82 2.62
C ALA A 45 7.22 13.02 3.48
N VAL A 46 6.39 13.92 2.94
CA VAL A 46 5.85 15.09 3.69
C VAL A 46 4.98 14.62 4.87
N THR A 47 4.19 13.56 4.69
CA THR A 47 3.37 13.00 5.77
C THR A 47 4.24 12.39 6.88
N CYS A 48 5.30 11.67 6.51
CA CYS A 48 6.26 11.12 7.48
C CYS A 48 6.95 12.25 8.26
N ASP A 49 7.41 13.30 7.59
CA ASP A 49 8.01 14.47 8.23
C ASP A 49 7.04 15.13 9.23
N ALA A 50 5.79 15.37 8.81
CA ALA A 50 4.75 15.95 9.67
C ALA A 50 4.43 15.09 10.90
N LEU A 51 4.57 13.77 10.79
CA LEU A 51 4.31 12.80 11.86
C LEU A 51 5.58 12.36 12.61
N ARG A 52 6.75 12.91 12.25
CA ARG A 52 8.06 12.53 12.81
C ARG A 52 8.38 11.03 12.67
N LEU A 53 8.01 10.46 11.53
CA LEU A 53 8.34 9.08 11.14
C LEU A 53 9.51 9.08 10.16
N ASP A 54 10.32 8.03 10.16
CA ASP A 54 11.36 7.83 9.14
C ASP A 54 10.71 7.26 7.86
N PRO A 55 10.73 8.00 6.72
CA PRO A 55 10.19 7.50 5.46
C PRO A 55 10.85 6.18 5.01
N HIS A 56 12.14 5.98 5.30
CA HIS A 56 12.85 4.76 4.94
C HIS A 56 12.29 3.54 5.67
N GLU A 57 12.08 3.66 6.98
CA GLU A 57 11.51 2.59 7.79
C GLU A 57 10.09 2.22 7.37
N GLU A 58 9.27 3.22 7.02
CA GLU A 58 7.89 3.00 6.58
C GLU A 58 7.80 2.36 5.19
N ILE A 59 8.71 2.70 4.27
CA ILE A 59 8.85 1.98 3.00
C ILE A 59 9.22 0.51 3.26
N GLU A 60 10.19 0.25 4.13
CA GLU A 60 10.58 -1.13 4.46
C GLU A 60 9.45 -1.89 5.18
N ARG A 61 8.65 -1.22 6.01
CA ARG A 61 7.43 -1.79 6.60
C ARG A 61 6.42 -2.18 5.53
N ALA A 62 6.13 -1.29 4.58
CA ALA A 62 5.23 -1.56 3.47
C ALA A 62 5.74 -2.75 2.61
N ARG A 63 7.05 -2.83 2.34
CA ARG A 63 7.65 -3.98 1.63
C ARG A 63 7.47 -5.29 2.40
N ARG A 64 7.65 -5.29 3.72
CA ARG A 64 7.39 -6.48 4.55
C ARG A 64 5.92 -6.89 4.51
N MET A 65 4.99 -5.95 4.56
CA MET A 65 3.54 -6.24 4.44
C MET A 65 3.20 -6.85 3.07
N MET A 66 3.84 -6.36 1.99
CA MET A 66 3.70 -6.95 0.66
C MET A 66 4.31 -8.36 0.57
N ALA A 67 5.47 -8.60 1.16
CA ALA A 67 6.09 -9.94 1.16
C ALA A 67 5.27 -10.96 1.98
N GLN A 68 4.67 -10.52 3.10
CA GLN A 68 3.75 -11.34 3.88
C GLN A 68 2.43 -11.63 3.13
N ALA A 69 2.09 -10.79 2.16
CA ALA A 69 0.91 -10.95 1.32
C ALA A 69 1.02 -12.02 0.23
N GLU A 70 2.08 -12.79 0.17
CA GLU A 70 2.16 -13.95 -0.74
C GLU A 70 1.74 -15.26 -0.06
N GLY A 71 1.30 -15.20 1.21
CA GLY A 71 0.79 -16.36 1.97
C GLY A 71 -0.75 -16.50 1.98
N PRO A 72 -1.31 -17.63 2.47
CA PRO A 72 -2.75 -17.99 2.38
C PRO A 72 -3.78 -17.07 3.07
N PHE A 73 -3.38 -15.92 3.60
CA PHE A 73 -4.26 -14.96 4.31
C PHE A 73 -4.09 -13.51 3.82
N SER A 74 -3.65 -13.34 2.58
CA SER A 74 -3.22 -12.07 2.01
C SER A 74 -4.26 -11.29 1.20
N TYR A 75 -5.51 -11.73 1.24
CA TYR A 75 -6.58 -11.28 0.34
C TYR A 75 -6.75 -9.75 0.26
N HIS A 76 -6.48 -9.02 1.35
CA HIS A 76 -6.55 -7.56 1.36
C HIS A 76 -5.43 -6.88 0.55
N VAL A 77 -4.18 -7.29 0.74
CA VAL A 77 -3.06 -6.72 -0.04
C VAL A 77 -3.16 -7.19 -1.49
N GLN A 78 -3.59 -8.44 -1.73
CA GLN A 78 -3.86 -8.91 -3.08
C GLN A 78 -4.94 -8.05 -3.75
N ALA A 79 -6.04 -7.74 -3.05
CA ALA A 79 -7.07 -6.84 -3.58
C ALA A 79 -6.54 -5.43 -3.87
N ILE A 80 -5.67 -4.87 -3.02
CA ILE A 80 -5.00 -3.58 -3.28
C ILE A 80 -4.13 -3.66 -4.54
N ARG A 81 -3.37 -4.75 -4.70
CA ARG A 81 -2.52 -4.98 -5.88
C ARG A 81 -3.35 -5.09 -7.15
N ASP A 82 -4.42 -5.89 -7.13
CA ASP A 82 -5.29 -6.12 -8.28
C ASP A 82 -6.01 -4.83 -8.68
N TYR A 83 -6.50 -4.06 -7.70
CA TYR A 83 -7.10 -2.75 -7.93
C TYR A 83 -6.09 -1.77 -8.52
N ALA A 84 -4.90 -1.64 -7.93
CA ALA A 84 -3.83 -0.78 -8.46
C ALA A 84 -3.45 -1.16 -9.90
N ALA A 85 -3.38 -2.45 -10.22
CA ALA A 85 -3.06 -2.92 -11.57
C ALA A 85 -4.17 -2.62 -12.60
N GLY A 86 -5.43 -2.51 -12.16
CA GLY A 86 -6.57 -2.12 -12.99
C GLY A 86 -6.70 -0.61 -13.18
N GLU A 87 -6.49 0.17 -12.12
CA GLU A 87 -6.74 1.62 -12.11
C GLU A 87 -5.53 2.48 -12.52
N LEU A 88 -4.32 2.06 -12.14
CA LEU A 88 -3.10 2.79 -12.49
C LEU A 88 -2.71 2.39 -13.91
N ALA A 89 -3.19 3.17 -14.86
CA ALA A 89 -3.01 2.92 -16.27
C ALA A 89 -1.55 3.02 -16.73
N ARG A 90 -1.15 2.06 -17.58
CA ARG A 90 -0.12 2.25 -18.61
C ARG A 90 -0.71 3.19 -19.67
N LYS A 91 -0.20 4.43 -19.79
CA LYS A 91 -0.67 5.39 -20.81
C LYS A 91 -0.27 5.05 -22.27
N ASP A 92 0.08 3.80 -22.56
CA ASP A 92 0.55 3.34 -23.88
C ASP A 92 -0.29 2.18 -24.44
N ARG A 93 -1.59 2.42 -24.71
CA ARG A 93 -2.39 1.57 -25.60
C ARG A 93 -3.25 2.42 -26.51
#